data_AF-A0A834CA35-F1
#
_entry.id   AF-A0A834CA35-F1
#
_cell.length_a   1.000
_cell.length_b   1.000
_cell.length_c   1.000
_cell.angle_alpha   90.00
_cell.angle_beta   90.00
_cell.angle_gamma   90.00
#
_symmetry.space_group_name_H-M   'P 1'
#
loop_
_entity.id
_entity.type
_entity.pdbx_description
1 polymer ?
#
loop_
_entity_poly.entity_id
_entity_poly.type
_entity_poly.pdbx_seq_one_letter_code
_entity_poly.pdbx_strand_id
1 'polypeptide(L)'
;MAWRTYGAFVFGPRTSATTKMLRNMGSVVQPQEDFLKGELHRKHPGLTNLKTLRLPANLQTAAQSIIHRAQIAQLPGRAQKLTNFLWSRKRAVEDLTLRQKALGLEKELWEKAMQKTGDLDEKALEDNIRRRIFSELRKKTYHWTPLKYDEEMGVVYMASRLAGGYAAVRRVLNEIKKRDPSFSPQSLLDFGSGLGTVAWASHSLWGDSLKEMVCVDSSGPMNTLAERLLKGDDETAEPSIKHVYFRQFLPVSPKVQFDLVVAAFTLSELPTVKDREEALFTLWRKTSSYLVLVENGTKDGHQMLMEAREALLKKQEKTVHDPRPSSVFAPCPHAMTCPKLAREPKTPCNFQQQYHPLPLAGHKDSQTENFSYLILCREDPVEEKSGAVMWSRLIGPVLRRSRHVHCRMCCPDGELKHMVVTARKHSRDVYRCARNSEWGDLLPVVQNLEEDEGEASP
;
A
#
# COMPACT_ATOMS: atom_id res chain seq x y z
N MET A 1 -5.68 -84.70 39.58
CA MET A 1 -4.65 -85.32 40.44
C MET A 1 -3.33 -84.61 40.20
N ALA A 2 -2.58 -84.35 41.28
CA ALA A 2 -1.20 -83.84 41.36
C ALA A 2 -0.91 -82.43 40.76
N TRP A 3 -0.74 -81.36 41.53
CA TRP A 3 0.31 -80.99 42.50
C TRP A 3 1.71 -80.69 41.91
N ARG A 4 2.20 -79.48 42.27
CA ARG A 4 3.60 -79.09 42.56
C ARG A 4 4.54 -78.87 41.34
N THR A 5 5.52 -77.96 41.34
CA THR A 5 6.22 -77.24 42.42
C THR A 5 7.05 -76.06 41.89
N TYR A 6 7.37 -75.15 42.82
CA TYR A 6 8.30 -74.04 42.78
C TYR A 6 9.77 -74.41 42.47
N GLY A 7 10.55 -73.42 42.01
CA GLY A 7 12.01 -73.40 42.10
C GLY A 7 12.60 -72.07 41.61
N ALA A 8 13.20 -71.30 42.52
CA ALA A 8 13.77 -69.97 42.31
C ALA A 8 15.29 -69.96 42.56
N PHE A 9 15.93 -68.83 42.18
CA PHE A 9 17.32 -68.36 42.46
C PHE A 9 18.45 -68.95 41.58
N VAL A 10 19.51 -68.24 41.14
CA VAL A 10 20.33 -67.14 41.70
C VAL A 10 20.98 -66.27 40.57
N PHE A 11 21.31 -65.01 40.88
CA PHE A 11 22.05 -63.98 40.10
C PHE A 11 23.52 -64.35 39.76
N GLY A 12 24.03 -64.11 38.54
CA GLY A 12 24.80 -62.91 38.09
C GLY A 12 26.17 -63.33 37.48
N PRO A 13 27.03 -62.42 36.97
CA PRO A 13 26.87 -61.44 35.88
C PRO A 13 27.90 -61.66 34.72
N ARG A 14 27.64 -61.17 33.50
CA ARG A 14 28.61 -60.46 32.62
C ARG A 14 28.03 -60.14 31.23
N THR A 15 28.43 -58.97 30.78
CA THR A 15 28.06 -58.21 29.57
C THR A 15 28.54 -58.82 28.25
N SER A 16 27.78 -58.64 27.15
CA SER A 16 28.26 -58.02 25.89
C SER A 16 27.28 -58.17 24.72
N ALA A 17 27.02 -57.03 24.07
CA ALA A 17 26.62 -56.82 22.67
C ALA A 17 25.27 -57.37 22.15
N THR A 18 24.29 -56.47 22.05
CA THR A 18 23.20 -56.56 21.05
C THR A 18 23.25 -55.34 20.14
N THR A 19 23.45 -55.59 18.85
CA THR A 19 23.40 -54.61 17.76
C THR A 19 21.98 -54.07 17.63
N LYS A 20 21.74 -52.84 18.09
CA LYS A 20 20.51 -52.11 17.80
C LYS A 20 20.61 -51.45 16.42
N MET A 21 19.71 -51.87 15.53
CA MET A 21 19.41 -51.14 14.29
C MET A 21 19.01 -49.70 14.64
N LEU A 22 19.80 -48.73 14.17
CA LEU A 22 19.42 -47.32 14.16
C LEU A 22 18.32 -47.11 13.12
N ARG A 23 17.12 -46.77 13.61
CA ARG A 23 16.13 -46.02 12.81
C ARG A 23 16.72 -44.65 12.55
N ASN A 24 16.89 -44.31 11.27
CA ASN A 24 17.30 -42.99 10.80
C ASN A 24 16.47 -41.90 11.50
N MET A 25 17.18 -41.01 12.19
CA MET A 25 16.64 -39.80 12.76
C MET A 25 16.25 -38.82 11.65
N GLY A 26 15.16 -38.10 11.90
CA GLY A 26 14.56 -37.15 10.99
C GLY A 26 15.51 -36.04 10.56
N SER A 27 15.18 -35.46 9.41
CA SER A 27 15.75 -34.22 8.90
C SER A 27 15.81 -33.18 10.03
N VAL A 28 17.02 -32.75 10.33
CA VAL A 28 17.30 -31.68 11.28
C VAL A 28 16.80 -30.39 10.64
N VAL A 29 15.59 -29.98 11.00
CA VAL A 29 15.11 -28.62 10.79
C VAL A 29 16.03 -27.74 11.62
N GLN A 30 16.91 -26.96 10.97
CA GLN A 30 17.65 -25.91 11.66
C GLN A 30 16.65 -25.07 12.47
N PRO A 31 16.95 -24.69 13.72
CA PRO A 31 16.04 -23.88 14.51
C PRO A 31 15.97 -22.51 13.85
N GLN A 32 14.96 -22.34 12.99
CA GLN A 32 14.47 -21.02 12.61
C GLN A 32 14.27 -20.28 13.94
N GLU A 33 14.95 -19.14 14.14
CA GLU A 33 14.72 -18.30 15.32
C GLU A 33 13.22 -18.25 15.61
N ASP A 34 12.83 -18.29 16.88
CA ASP A 34 11.41 -18.24 17.27
C ASP A 34 10.77 -16.94 16.77
N PHE A 35 10.28 -16.98 15.53
CA PHE A 35 9.69 -15.84 14.85
C PHE A 35 8.35 -15.45 15.47
N LEU A 36 7.77 -16.30 16.33
CA LEU A 36 6.57 -15.99 17.09
C LEU A 36 6.89 -15.12 18.30
N LYS A 37 8.12 -15.19 18.85
CA LYS A 37 8.51 -14.48 20.07
C LYS A 37 7.51 -14.74 21.23
N GLY A 38 7.03 -15.98 21.35
CA GLY A 38 6.01 -16.37 22.32
C GLY A 38 4.55 -15.97 22.00
N GLU A 39 4.27 -15.32 20.86
CA GLU A 39 2.90 -14.96 20.47
C GLU A 39 2.09 -16.16 19.93
N LEU A 40 0.76 -16.05 20.04
CA LEU A 40 -0.14 -17.04 19.46
C LEU A 40 -0.08 -17.00 17.92
N HIS A 41 -0.30 -18.13 17.24
CA HIS A 41 -0.33 -18.17 15.76
C HIS A 41 -1.36 -17.21 15.14
N ARG A 42 -2.45 -16.91 15.84
CA ARG A 42 -3.48 -15.92 15.39
C ARG A 42 -3.11 -14.47 15.67
N LYS A 43 -1.98 -14.23 16.32
CA LYS A 43 -1.38 -12.94 16.68
C LYS A 43 0.09 -12.86 16.22
N HIS A 44 0.49 -13.71 15.27
CA HIS A 44 1.89 -13.81 14.85
C HIS A 44 2.42 -12.44 14.38
N PRO A 45 3.74 -12.15 14.54
CA PRO A 45 4.29 -10.80 14.31
C PRO A 45 4.11 -10.26 12.89
N GLY A 46 3.85 -11.13 11.92
CA GLY A 46 3.60 -10.74 10.53
C GLY A 46 2.21 -10.18 10.24
N LEU A 47 1.28 -10.16 11.20
CA LEU A 47 -0.08 -9.64 11.00
C LEU A 47 -0.12 -8.12 11.03
N THR A 48 -0.57 -7.52 9.92
CA THR A 48 -0.79 -6.07 9.80
C THR A 48 -2.21 -5.71 9.38
N ASN A 49 -3.04 -6.70 9.02
CA ASN A 49 -4.45 -6.52 8.72
C ASN A 49 -5.29 -6.08 9.93
N LEU A 50 -6.31 -5.26 9.64
CA LEU A 50 -7.29 -4.80 10.62
C LEU A 50 -8.65 -5.41 10.31
N LYS A 51 -9.43 -5.65 11.37
CA LYS A 51 -10.86 -5.95 11.23
C LYS A 51 -11.59 -4.81 10.52
N THR A 52 -12.83 -5.05 10.11
CA THR A 52 -13.67 -4.06 9.45
C THR A 52 -13.71 -2.76 10.26
N LEU A 53 -13.24 -1.68 9.65
CA LEU A 53 -13.08 -0.39 10.32
C LEU A 53 -14.39 0.40 10.32
N ARG A 54 -14.49 1.34 11.26
CA ARG A 54 -15.52 2.37 11.32
C ARG A 54 -14.82 3.72 11.46
N LEU A 55 -15.48 4.77 10.98
CA LEU A 55 -15.05 6.13 11.30
C LEU A 55 -15.12 6.35 12.82
N PRO A 56 -14.23 7.17 13.40
CA PRO A 56 -14.42 7.70 14.75
C PRO A 56 -15.81 8.31 14.90
N ALA A 57 -16.47 8.12 16.05
CA ALA A 57 -17.86 8.53 16.25
C ALA A 57 -18.07 10.02 15.97
N ASN A 58 -17.20 10.88 16.51
CA ASN A 58 -17.27 12.33 16.30
C ASN A 58 -17.14 12.70 14.82
N LEU A 59 -16.23 12.07 14.08
CA LEU A 59 -16.06 12.28 12.63
C LEU A 59 -17.31 11.85 11.86
N GLN A 60 -17.88 10.70 12.20
CA GLN A 60 -19.10 10.21 11.55
C GLN A 60 -20.27 11.16 11.78
N THR A 61 -20.47 11.61 13.03
CA THR A 61 -21.54 12.54 13.40
C THR A 61 -21.36 13.89 12.70
N ALA A 62 -20.13 14.43 12.67
CA ALA A 62 -19.83 15.68 11.96
C ALA A 62 -20.14 15.56 10.46
N ALA A 63 -19.69 14.48 9.81
CA ALA A 63 -19.95 14.24 8.40
C ALA A 63 -21.45 14.12 8.10
N GLN A 64 -22.22 13.44 8.95
CA GLN A 64 -23.68 13.33 8.80
C GLN A 64 -24.36 14.69 8.93
N SER A 65 -23.95 15.52 9.90
CA SER A 65 -24.50 16.86 10.07
C SER A 65 -24.22 17.76 8.85
N ILE A 66 -22.98 17.73 8.36
CA ILE A 66 -22.59 18.50 7.16
C ILE A 66 -23.42 18.07 5.94
N ILE A 67 -23.63 16.76 5.75
CA ILE A 67 -24.46 16.23 4.65
C ILE A 67 -25.90 16.70 4.78
N HIS A 68 -26.47 16.63 5.98
CA HIS A 68 -27.84 17.06 6.23
C HIS A 68 -28.03 18.56 5.94
N ARG A 69 -27.09 19.39 6.38
CA ARG A 69 -27.12 20.85 6.18
C ARG A 69 -26.91 21.25 4.73
N ALA A 70 -26.06 20.55 3.98
CA ALA A 70 -25.76 20.89 2.58
C ALA A 70 -26.93 20.61 1.63
N GLN A 71 -27.88 19.73 2.00
CA GLN A 71 -29.10 19.42 1.23
C GLN A 71 -28.85 19.14 -0.26
N ILE A 72 -27.73 18.49 -0.60
CA ILE A 72 -27.35 18.24 -1.99
C ILE A 72 -28.29 17.22 -2.64
N ALA A 73 -28.93 17.64 -3.73
CA ALA A 73 -29.81 16.79 -4.51
C ALA A 73 -29.06 15.57 -5.07
N GLN A 74 -29.67 14.39 -4.95
CA GLN A 74 -29.14 13.11 -5.45
C GLN A 74 -27.72 12.78 -4.97
N LEU A 75 -27.35 13.21 -3.76
CA LEU A 75 -26.01 12.99 -3.21
C LEU A 75 -25.50 11.54 -3.34
N PRO A 76 -26.26 10.48 -3.02
CA PRO A 76 -25.76 9.10 -3.20
C PRO A 76 -25.38 8.77 -4.64
N GLY A 77 -26.20 9.19 -5.62
CA GLY A 77 -25.92 8.97 -7.03
C GLY A 77 -24.71 9.76 -7.53
N ARG A 78 -24.55 11.00 -7.06
CA ARG A 78 -23.38 11.84 -7.38
C ARG A 78 -22.11 11.28 -6.74
N ALA A 79 -22.20 10.83 -5.49
CA ALA A 79 -21.09 10.21 -4.79
C ALA A 79 -20.62 8.93 -5.50
N GLN A 80 -21.56 8.07 -5.93
CA GLN A 80 -21.21 6.86 -6.69
C GLN A 80 -20.56 7.19 -8.05
N LYS A 81 -21.09 8.18 -8.78
CA LYS A 81 -20.50 8.64 -10.04
C LYS A 81 -19.08 9.16 -9.84
N LEU A 82 -18.86 9.95 -8.79
CA LEU A 82 -17.53 10.45 -8.44
C LEU A 82 -16.59 9.30 -8.05
N THR A 83 -17.03 8.35 -7.24
CA THR A 83 -16.23 7.16 -6.88
C THR A 83 -15.79 6.42 -8.15
N ASN A 84 -16.71 6.16 -9.09
CA ASN A 84 -16.38 5.53 -10.36
C ASN A 84 -15.39 6.35 -11.18
N PHE A 85 -15.58 7.68 -11.23
CA PHE A 85 -14.66 8.59 -11.91
C PHE A 85 -13.24 8.50 -11.32
N LEU A 86 -13.10 8.65 -10.00
CA LEU A 86 -11.81 8.58 -9.31
C LEU A 86 -11.10 7.23 -9.52
N TRP A 87 -11.85 6.14 -9.53
CA TRP A 87 -11.32 4.79 -9.80
C TRP A 87 -10.95 4.55 -11.26
N SER A 88 -11.52 5.32 -12.18
CA SER A 88 -11.24 5.27 -13.62
C SER A 88 -10.17 6.27 -14.08
N ARG A 89 -9.74 7.19 -13.19
CA ARG A 89 -8.74 8.21 -13.52
C ARG A 89 -7.43 7.55 -13.94
N LYS A 90 -6.87 8.08 -15.03
CA LYS A 90 -5.55 7.75 -15.55
C LYS A 90 -4.68 8.99 -15.51
N ARG A 91 -3.38 8.83 -15.70
CA ARG A 91 -2.45 9.97 -15.79
C ARG A 91 -2.67 10.75 -17.08
N ALA A 92 -2.35 12.05 -17.04
CA ALA A 92 -2.18 12.83 -18.25
C ALA A 92 -1.11 12.16 -19.14
N VAL A 93 -1.38 12.05 -20.44
CA VAL A 93 -0.39 11.54 -21.39
C VAL A 93 0.66 12.62 -21.61
N GLU A 94 1.94 12.26 -21.49
CA GLU A 94 3.03 13.22 -21.70
C GLU A 94 3.11 13.71 -23.14
N ASP A 95 3.53 14.97 -23.33
CA ASP A 95 3.68 15.60 -24.64
C ASP A 95 4.57 14.79 -25.59
N LEU A 96 5.66 14.19 -25.08
CA LEU A 96 6.56 13.37 -25.89
C LEU A 96 5.84 12.13 -26.43
N THR A 97 5.07 11.44 -25.59
CA THR A 97 4.28 10.27 -26.01
C THR A 97 3.14 10.67 -26.94
N LEU A 98 2.50 11.82 -26.71
CA LEU A 98 1.50 12.39 -27.62
C LEU A 98 2.10 12.68 -28.99
N ARG A 99 3.28 13.31 -29.04
CA ARG A 99 4.02 13.60 -30.29
C ARG A 99 4.40 12.31 -31.02
N GLN A 100 4.91 11.30 -30.31
CA GLN A 100 5.24 10.00 -30.92
C GLN A 100 4.00 9.32 -31.51
N LYS A 101 2.86 9.34 -30.80
CA LYS A 101 1.58 8.83 -31.33
C LYS A 101 1.10 9.65 -32.53
N ALA A 102 1.27 10.97 -32.49
CA ALA A 102 0.93 11.85 -33.61
C ALA A 102 1.73 11.49 -34.86
N LEU A 103 3.05 11.33 -34.73
CA LEU A 103 3.95 10.91 -35.82
C LEU A 103 3.59 9.53 -36.39
N GLY A 104 3.24 8.58 -35.50
CA GLY A 104 2.77 7.26 -35.93
C GLY A 104 1.46 7.31 -36.72
N LEU A 105 0.48 8.10 -36.25
CA LEU A 105 -0.79 8.32 -36.95
C LEU A 105 -0.59 9.08 -38.26
N GLU A 106 0.31 10.06 -38.28
CA GLU A 106 0.65 10.83 -39.47
C GLU A 106 1.20 9.91 -40.56
N LYS A 107 2.18 9.07 -40.22
CA LYS A 107 2.73 8.08 -41.15
C LYS A 107 1.65 7.15 -41.70
N GLU A 108 0.81 6.59 -40.83
CA GLU A 108 -0.28 5.68 -41.23
C GLU A 108 -1.29 6.37 -42.17
N LEU A 109 -1.61 7.65 -41.91
CA LEU A 109 -2.57 8.41 -42.70
C LEU A 109 -1.98 8.85 -44.05
N TRP A 110 -0.71 9.22 -44.10
CA TRP A 110 0.01 9.52 -45.34
C TRP A 110 0.13 8.29 -46.23
N GLU A 111 0.51 7.13 -45.67
CA GLU A 111 0.57 5.86 -46.42
C GLU A 111 -0.79 5.49 -47.04
N LYS A 112 -1.89 5.68 -46.30
CA LYS A 112 -3.25 5.46 -46.81
C LYS A 112 -3.69 6.48 -47.86
N ALA A 113 -3.20 7.72 -47.77
CA ALA A 113 -3.50 8.76 -48.74
C ALA A 113 -2.75 8.52 -50.06
N MET A 114 -1.48 8.14 -50.01
CA MET A 114 -0.67 7.82 -51.19
C MET A 114 -1.21 6.62 -51.99
N GLN A 115 -1.89 5.68 -51.33
CA GLN A 115 -2.57 4.56 -51.99
C GLN A 115 -3.85 4.97 -52.73
N LYS A 116 -4.40 6.16 -52.46
CA LYS A 116 -5.57 6.70 -53.14
C LYS A 116 -5.11 7.75 -54.16
N THR A 117 -4.68 7.28 -55.31
CA THR A 117 -4.20 8.09 -56.43
C THR A 117 -5.28 9.07 -56.92
N GLY A 118 -4.91 10.34 -57.03
CA GLY A 118 -5.71 11.42 -57.62
C GLY A 118 -4.95 12.75 -57.52
N ASP A 119 -5.24 13.67 -58.45
CA ASP A 119 -4.71 15.03 -58.48
C ASP A 119 -5.23 15.80 -57.24
N LEU A 120 -4.52 15.65 -56.13
CA LEU A 120 -4.90 16.14 -54.81
C LEU A 120 -4.09 17.39 -54.53
N ASP A 121 -4.80 18.48 -54.22
CA ASP A 121 -4.18 19.66 -53.60
C ASP A 121 -3.45 19.21 -52.33
N GLU A 122 -2.12 19.23 -52.40
CA GLU A 122 -1.22 18.76 -51.35
C GLU A 122 -1.49 19.45 -50.02
N LYS A 123 -1.85 20.74 -50.07
CA LYS A 123 -2.16 21.54 -48.89
C LYS A 123 -3.50 21.14 -48.27
N ALA A 124 -4.52 20.91 -49.10
CA ALA A 124 -5.82 20.42 -48.62
C ALA A 124 -5.72 19.01 -48.03
N LEU A 125 -4.83 18.16 -48.59
CA LEU A 125 -4.54 16.83 -48.08
C LEU A 125 -3.83 16.91 -46.72
N GLU A 126 -2.80 17.75 -46.59
CA GLU A 126 -2.07 17.97 -45.33
C GLU A 126 -3.03 18.46 -44.22
N ASP A 127 -3.89 19.44 -44.51
CA ASP A 127 -4.89 19.95 -43.56
C ASP A 127 -5.93 18.89 -43.17
N ASN A 128 -6.29 17.98 -44.08
CA ASN A 128 -7.17 16.85 -43.78
C ASN A 128 -6.48 15.83 -42.86
N ILE A 129 -5.25 15.44 -43.19
CA ILE A 129 -4.43 14.55 -42.37
C ILE A 129 -4.26 15.14 -40.97
N ARG A 130 -3.88 16.42 -40.86
CA ARG A 130 -3.73 17.12 -39.58
C ARG A 130 -5.01 17.11 -38.75
N ARG A 131 -6.17 17.45 -39.34
CA ARG A 131 -7.47 17.37 -38.66
C ARG A 131 -7.78 15.96 -38.18
N ARG A 132 -7.46 14.95 -38.98
CA ARG A 132 -7.70 13.55 -38.65
C ARG A 132 -6.77 13.04 -37.56
N ILE A 133 -5.49 13.44 -37.54
CA ILE A 133 -4.56 13.19 -36.42
C ILE A 133 -5.14 13.77 -35.13
N PHE A 134 -5.54 15.05 -35.11
CA PHE A 134 -6.12 15.65 -33.90
C PHE A 134 -7.43 14.98 -33.45
N SER A 135 -8.25 14.50 -34.38
CA SER A 135 -9.47 13.73 -34.07
C SER A 135 -9.13 12.37 -33.46
N GLU A 136 -8.19 11.64 -34.06
CA GLU A 136 -7.75 10.32 -33.59
C GLU A 136 -7.03 10.39 -32.25
N LEU A 137 -6.17 11.40 -32.05
CA LEU A 137 -5.53 11.64 -30.76
C LEU A 137 -6.58 11.88 -29.68
N ARG A 138 -7.53 12.81 -29.89
CA ARG A 138 -8.60 13.08 -28.92
C ARG A 138 -9.43 11.83 -28.57
N LYS A 139 -9.67 10.93 -29.52
CA LYS A 139 -10.39 9.67 -29.28
C LYS A 139 -9.56 8.61 -28.54
N LYS A 140 -8.26 8.55 -28.82
CA LYS A 140 -7.35 7.49 -28.33
C LYS A 140 -6.57 7.86 -27.07
N THR A 141 -6.54 9.14 -26.72
CA THR A 141 -5.80 9.65 -25.55
C THR A 141 -6.76 9.96 -24.41
N TYR A 142 -6.41 9.52 -23.21
CA TYR A 142 -7.15 9.91 -22.02
C TYR A 142 -7.00 11.42 -21.77
N HIS A 143 -8.12 12.13 -21.68
CA HIS A 143 -8.15 13.54 -21.36
C HIS A 143 -8.20 13.70 -19.84
N TRP A 144 -7.04 13.95 -19.23
CA TRP A 144 -6.98 14.26 -17.81
C TRP A 144 -7.54 15.66 -17.56
N THR A 145 -8.38 15.79 -16.54
CA THR A 145 -8.96 17.07 -16.14
C THR A 145 -8.80 17.24 -14.63
N PRO A 146 -8.31 18.39 -14.16
CA PRO A 146 -8.19 18.65 -12.72
C PRO A 146 -9.57 18.69 -12.08
N LEU A 147 -9.71 18.07 -10.91
CA LEU A 147 -10.94 18.17 -10.15
C LEU A 147 -10.98 19.51 -9.42
N LYS A 148 -12.06 20.26 -9.60
CA LYS A 148 -12.26 21.55 -8.93
C LYS A 148 -13.04 21.31 -7.65
N TYR A 149 -12.44 21.62 -6.51
CA TYR A 149 -13.06 21.42 -5.20
C TYR A 149 -13.67 22.74 -4.72
N ASP A 150 -14.94 22.97 -5.07
CA ASP A 150 -15.79 23.97 -4.41
C ASP A 150 -16.51 23.36 -3.20
N GLU A 151 -17.32 24.14 -2.49
CA GLU A 151 -18.01 23.71 -1.27
C GLU A 151 -18.93 22.50 -1.51
N GLU A 152 -19.71 22.53 -2.58
CA GLU A 152 -20.65 21.46 -2.92
C GLU A 152 -19.89 20.18 -3.32
N MET A 153 -18.89 20.31 -4.19
CA MET A 153 -18.04 19.22 -4.63
C MET A 153 -17.25 18.62 -3.47
N GLY A 154 -16.86 19.42 -2.48
CA GLY A 154 -16.24 18.95 -1.23
C GLY A 154 -17.15 17.98 -0.47
N VAL A 155 -18.44 18.30 -0.33
CA VAL A 155 -19.41 17.40 0.33
C VAL A 155 -19.66 16.14 -0.50
N VAL A 156 -19.74 16.24 -1.82
CA VAL A 156 -19.85 15.06 -2.70
C VAL A 156 -18.60 14.18 -2.55
N TYR A 157 -17.41 14.77 -2.54
CA TYR A 157 -16.14 14.06 -2.33
C TYR A 157 -16.09 13.39 -0.95
N MET A 158 -16.54 14.07 0.10
CA MET A 158 -16.67 13.52 1.44
C MET A 158 -17.58 12.28 1.47
N ALA A 159 -18.76 12.36 0.86
CA ALA A 159 -19.68 11.23 0.75
C ALA A 159 -19.08 10.04 -0.02
N SER A 160 -18.23 10.30 -1.02
CA SER A 160 -17.55 9.27 -1.82
C SER A 160 -16.34 8.64 -1.14
N ARG A 161 -15.52 9.41 -0.43
CA ARG A 161 -14.14 9.01 -0.07
C ARG A 161 -13.82 9.00 1.42
N LEU A 162 -14.61 9.65 2.29
CA LEU A 162 -14.22 9.83 3.70
C LEU A 162 -13.90 8.50 4.40
N ALA A 163 -14.85 7.55 4.37
CA ALA A 163 -14.71 6.27 5.07
C ALA A 163 -13.65 5.35 4.45
N GLY A 164 -13.62 5.23 3.12
CA GLY A 164 -12.63 4.42 2.41
C GLY A 164 -11.21 4.98 2.56
N GLY A 165 -11.06 6.30 2.40
CA GLY A 165 -9.78 7.01 2.57
C GLY A 165 -9.23 6.86 3.99
N TYR A 166 -10.07 7.07 5.01
CA TYR A 166 -9.71 6.80 6.41
C TYR A 166 -9.25 5.35 6.59
N ALA A 167 -10.01 4.37 6.08
CA ALA A 167 -9.69 2.96 6.25
C ALA A 167 -8.36 2.55 5.61
N ALA A 168 -8.06 3.03 4.40
CA ALA A 168 -6.78 2.81 3.74
C ALA A 168 -5.61 3.39 4.55
N VAL A 169 -5.71 4.66 4.95
CA VAL A 169 -4.65 5.31 5.75
C VAL A 169 -4.47 4.59 7.09
N ARG A 170 -5.57 4.21 7.77
CA ARG A 170 -5.51 3.41 9.00
C ARG A 170 -4.76 2.10 8.78
N ARG A 171 -5.06 1.38 7.70
CA ARG A 171 -4.43 0.11 7.37
C ARG A 171 -2.94 0.25 7.06
N VAL A 172 -2.54 1.33 6.40
CA VAL A 172 -1.13 1.64 6.08
C VAL A 172 -0.37 2.06 7.33
N LEU A 173 -0.86 3.00 8.13
CA LEU A 173 -0.19 3.46 9.34
C LEU A 173 -0.09 2.36 10.43
N ASN A 174 -1.00 1.37 10.41
CA ASN A 174 -0.90 0.20 11.30
C ASN A 174 0.32 -0.68 10.98
N GLU A 175 0.82 -0.65 9.75
CA GLU A 175 2.06 -1.32 9.34
C GLU A 175 3.25 -0.80 10.16
N ILE A 176 3.35 0.54 10.33
CA ILE A 176 4.38 1.17 11.17
C ILE A 176 4.13 0.80 12.63
N LYS A 177 2.93 1.03 13.16
CA LYS A 177 2.62 0.76 14.58
C LYS A 177 2.92 -0.68 15.02
N LYS A 178 2.73 -1.65 14.13
CA LYS A 178 3.00 -3.07 14.41
C LYS A 178 4.47 -3.43 14.34
N ARG A 179 5.20 -2.88 13.36
CA ARG A 179 6.58 -3.30 13.06
C ARG A 179 7.63 -2.43 13.74
N ASP A 180 7.29 -1.19 14.08
CA ASP A 180 8.06 -0.29 14.93
C ASP A 180 7.16 0.20 16.09
N PRO A 181 7.00 -0.61 17.15
CA PRO A 181 6.16 -0.24 18.30
C PRO A 181 6.75 0.90 19.14
N SER A 182 8.06 1.17 19.01
CA SER A 182 8.74 2.30 19.66
C SER A 182 8.45 3.63 18.99
N PHE A 183 8.00 3.63 17.73
CA PHE A 183 7.70 4.87 17.02
C PHE A 183 6.55 5.65 17.69
N SER A 184 6.89 6.86 18.13
CA SER A 184 5.98 7.79 18.81
C SER A 184 6.17 9.19 18.22
N PRO A 185 5.57 9.48 17.05
CA PRO A 185 5.74 10.76 16.37
C PRO A 185 5.17 11.90 17.21
N GLN A 186 5.88 13.02 17.23
CA GLN A 186 5.43 14.27 17.84
C GLN A 186 4.89 15.25 16.81
N SER A 187 5.35 15.14 15.56
CA SER A 187 5.02 16.05 14.47
C SER A 187 4.57 15.30 13.22
N LEU A 188 3.53 15.82 12.56
CA LEU A 188 2.97 15.24 11.33
C LEU A 188 2.75 16.30 10.25
N LEU A 189 3.08 15.96 9.01
CA LEU A 189 2.70 16.71 7.82
C LEU A 189 1.82 15.85 6.91
N ASP A 190 0.62 16.33 6.60
CA ASP A 190 -0.32 15.73 5.66
C ASP A 190 -0.42 16.59 4.40
N PHE A 191 0.16 16.12 3.29
CA PHE A 191 0.20 16.83 2.01
C PHE A 191 -0.93 16.39 1.08
N GLY A 192 -1.70 17.36 0.58
CA GLY A 192 -2.98 17.11 -0.05
C GLY A 192 -4.00 16.57 0.94
N SER A 193 -4.11 17.23 2.10
CA SER A 193 -4.84 16.71 3.26
C SER A 193 -6.33 16.47 3.00
N GLY A 194 -6.93 17.15 2.03
CA GLY A 194 -8.33 16.98 1.65
C GLY A 194 -9.27 17.09 2.84
N LEU A 195 -9.85 15.95 3.24
CA LEU A 195 -10.81 15.84 4.36
C LEU A 195 -10.14 15.71 5.75
N GLY A 196 -8.81 15.76 5.81
CA GLY A 196 -8.04 15.57 7.05
C GLY A 196 -8.05 14.12 7.57
N THR A 197 -8.30 13.12 6.72
CA THR A 197 -8.41 11.71 7.14
C THR A 197 -7.12 11.16 7.75
N VAL A 198 -5.97 11.68 7.33
CA VAL A 198 -4.67 11.33 7.91
C VAL A 198 -4.55 11.81 9.35
N ALA A 199 -5.03 13.00 9.68
CA ALA A 199 -5.03 13.50 11.06
C ALA A 199 -5.85 12.57 11.97
N TRP A 200 -7.07 12.21 11.56
CA TRP A 200 -7.93 11.28 12.28
C TRP A 200 -7.30 9.89 12.44
N ALA A 201 -6.74 9.32 11.36
CA ALA A 201 -6.09 8.03 11.41
C ALA A 201 -4.84 8.07 12.31
N SER A 202 -4.01 9.10 12.21
CA SER A 202 -2.79 9.20 13.01
C SER A 202 -3.09 9.40 14.49
N HIS A 203 -4.04 10.27 14.82
CA HIS A 203 -4.51 10.49 16.19
C HIS A 203 -5.03 9.19 16.84
N SER A 204 -5.70 8.31 16.08
CA SER A 204 -6.16 7.02 16.62
C SER A 204 -5.04 6.02 17.02
N LEU A 205 -3.78 6.23 16.63
CA LEU A 205 -2.63 5.41 17.08
C LEU A 205 -1.69 6.12 18.06
N TRP A 206 -1.55 7.43 17.87
CA TRP A 206 -0.49 8.24 18.47
C TRP A 206 -1.04 9.55 19.04
N GLY A 207 -2.32 9.58 19.41
CA GLY A 207 -2.98 10.77 19.95
C GLY A 207 -2.30 11.35 21.20
N ASP A 208 -1.65 10.49 22.00
CA ASP A 208 -0.93 10.92 23.20
C ASP A 208 0.44 11.56 22.91
N SER A 209 1.05 11.29 21.75
CA SER A 209 2.38 11.80 21.42
C SER A 209 2.38 12.91 20.39
N LEU A 210 1.38 12.95 19.50
CA LEU A 210 1.27 13.97 18.45
C LEU A 210 0.95 15.34 19.07
N LYS A 211 1.89 16.26 18.95
CA LYS A 211 1.80 17.64 19.45
C LYS A 211 1.46 18.63 18.36
N GLU A 212 1.80 18.34 17.11
CA GLU A 212 1.50 19.20 15.97
C GLU A 212 1.17 18.36 14.73
N MET A 213 0.05 18.69 14.08
CA MET A 213 -0.37 18.13 12.80
C MET A 213 -0.61 19.27 11.81
N VAL A 214 0.24 19.37 10.79
CA VAL A 214 0.11 20.36 9.72
C VAL A 214 -0.53 19.68 8.51
N CYS A 215 -1.75 20.11 8.16
CA CYS A 215 -2.51 19.62 7.03
C CYS A 215 -2.47 20.66 5.90
N VAL A 216 -1.93 20.28 4.75
CA VAL A 216 -1.74 21.19 3.61
C VAL A 216 -2.61 20.75 2.44
N ASP A 217 -3.54 21.60 2.04
CA ASP A 217 -4.33 21.41 0.80
C ASP A 217 -4.49 22.74 0.06
N SER A 218 -4.23 22.75 -1.24
CA SER A 218 -4.37 23.93 -2.07
C SER A 218 -5.80 24.49 -2.11
N SER A 219 -6.82 23.65 -1.92
CA SER A 219 -8.23 24.04 -1.92
C SER A 219 -8.64 24.64 -0.57
N GLY A 220 -8.96 25.94 -0.59
CA GLY A 220 -9.58 26.62 0.55
C GLY A 220 -10.88 25.93 1.02
N PRO A 221 -11.84 25.63 0.12
CA PRO A 221 -13.06 24.90 0.48
C PRO A 221 -12.82 23.54 1.16
N MET A 222 -11.81 22.78 0.72
CA MET A 222 -11.47 21.50 1.36
C MET A 222 -10.92 21.70 2.78
N ASN A 223 -10.04 22.70 2.98
CA ASN A 223 -9.53 23.04 4.31
C ASN A 223 -10.66 23.44 5.27
N THR A 224 -11.60 24.29 4.82
CA THR A 224 -12.79 24.67 5.61
C THR A 224 -13.64 23.45 5.95
N LEU A 225 -13.85 22.54 4.99
CA LEU A 225 -14.61 21.31 5.21
C LEU A 225 -13.91 20.38 6.23
N ALA A 226 -12.60 20.24 6.14
CA ALA A 226 -11.82 19.42 7.06
C ALA A 226 -11.81 20.00 8.49
N GLU A 227 -11.75 21.32 8.63
CA GLU A 227 -11.87 21.99 9.92
C GLU A 227 -13.26 21.77 10.54
N ARG A 228 -14.33 21.87 9.75
CA ARG A 228 -15.69 21.52 10.19
C ARG A 228 -15.80 20.06 10.61
N LEU A 229 -15.12 19.14 9.93
CA LEU A 229 -15.10 17.74 10.35
C LEU A 229 -14.48 17.55 11.74
N LEU A 230 -13.52 18.38 12.15
CA LEU A 230 -12.94 18.36 13.51
C LEU A 230 -13.87 18.95 14.57
N LYS A 231 -14.50 20.09 14.28
CA LYS A 231 -15.32 20.85 15.24
C LYS A 231 -16.77 20.36 15.32
N GLY A 232 -17.27 19.71 14.28
CA GLY A 232 -18.69 19.45 14.10
C GLY A 232 -19.41 20.62 13.43
N ASP A 233 -20.72 20.74 13.65
CA ASP A 233 -21.54 21.80 13.05
C ASP A 233 -21.60 23.08 13.91
N ASP A 234 -20.94 23.07 15.07
CA ASP A 234 -20.76 24.25 15.93
C ASP A 234 -19.38 24.86 15.67
N GLU A 235 -19.34 26.04 15.07
CA GLU A 235 -18.10 26.77 14.76
C GLU A 235 -17.34 27.21 16.03
N THR A 236 -18.06 27.30 17.17
CA THR A 236 -17.50 27.69 18.46
C THR A 236 -17.00 26.50 19.29
N ALA A 237 -17.33 25.27 18.88
CA ALA A 237 -16.91 24.07 19.58
C ALA A 237 -15.39 23.87 19.50
N GLU A 238 -14.83 23.31 20.58
CA GLU A 238 -13.45 22.83 20.54
C GLU A 238 -13.31 21.70 19.51
N PRO A 239 -12.23 21.69 18.72
CA PRO A 239 -12.00 20.61 17.77
C PRO A 239 -11.79 19.28 18.51
N SER A 240 -12.37 18.20 17.96
CA SER A 240 -12.24 16.83 18.48
C SER A 240 -10.78 16.37 18.59
N ILE A 241 -9.89 16.96 17.79
CA ILE A 241 -8.45 16.74 17.82
C ILE A 241 -7.77 18.10 17.93
N LYS A 242 -7.01 18.32 18.99
CA LYS A 242 -6.26 19.56 19.22
C LYS A 242 -5.00 19.60 18.36
N HIS A 243 -4.49 20.81 18.11
CA HIS A 243 -3.23 21.06 17.40
C HIS A 243 -3.17 20.55 15.95
N VAL A 244 -4.32 20.55 15.26
CA VAL A 244 -4.40 20.35 13.81
C VAL A 244 -4.50 21.71 13.14
N TYR A 245 -3.62 21.98 12.16
CA TYR A 245 -3.55 23.25 11.46
C TYR A 245 -3.70 23.05 9.95
N PHE A 246 -4.79 23.53 9.38
CA PHE A 246 -5.02 23.52 7.93
C PHE A 246 -4.39 24.73 7.26
N ARG A 247 -3.66 24.52 6.15
CA ARG A 247 -2.95 25.57 5.41
C ARG A 247 -3.02 25.30 3.90
N GLN A 248 -2.91 26.36 3.10
CA GLN A 248 -2.87 26.22 1.63
C GLN A 248 -1.48 25.96 1.07
N PHE A 249 -0.43 26.25 1.85
CA PHE A 249 0.95 26.19 1.39
C PHE A 249 1.82 25.41 2.37
N LEU A 250 2.80 24.69 1.82
CA LEU A 250 3.82 24.02 2.59
C LEU A 250 4.65 25.03 3.41
N PRO A 251 5.17 24.64 4.59
CA PRO A 251 6.12 25.48 5.31
C PRO A 251 7.37 25.77 4.45
N VAL A 252 7.69 27.05 4.25
CA VAL A 252 8.75 27.50 3.33
C VAL A 252 10.13 26.98 3.74
N SER A 253 10.44 26.96 5.05
CA SER A 253 11.76 26.59 5.53
C SER A 253 12.06 25.11 5.29
N PRO A 254 13.10 24.75 4.53
CA PRO A 254 13.46 23.35 4.29
C PRO A 254 14.08 22.68 5.53
N LYS A 255 14.42 23.45 6.57
CA LYS A 255 14.96 22.94 7.84
C LYS A 255 13.89 22.32 8.74
N VAL A 256 12.63 22.66 8.53
CA VAL A 256 11.52 22.11 9.32
C VAL A 256 11.20 20.73 8.79
N GLN A 257 11.46 19.70 9.59
CA GLN A 257 11.10 18.31 9.33
C GLN A 257 9.98 17.86 10.26
N PHE A 258 9.30 16.79 9.86
CA PHE A 258 8.23 16.13 10.60
C PHE A 258 8.58 14.65 10.78
N ASP A 259 8.21 14.08 11.92
CA ASP A 259 8.46 12.67 12.23
C ASP A 259 7.70 11.76 11.25
N LEU A 260 6.47 12.16 10.91
CA LEU A 260 5.61 11.45 9.96
C LEU A 260 5.12 12.39 8.86
N VAL A 261 5.50 12.13 7.61
CA VAL A 261 4.99 12.81 6.42
C VAL A 261 4.09 11.86 5.65
N VAL A 262 2.90 12.31 5.27
CA VAL A 262 1.92 11.50 4.53
C VAL A 262 1.42 12.26 3.31
N ALA A 263 1.28 11.56 2.17
CA ALA A 263 0.53 12.03 1.02
C ALA A 263 -0.41 10.90 0.57
N ALA A 264 -1.71 11.07 0.82
CA ALA A 264 -2.72 10.04 0.58
C ALA A 264 -3.70 10.47 -0.51
N PHE A 265 -3.66 9.74 -1.64
CA PHE A 265 -4.47 9.97 -2.84
C PHE A 265 -4.20 11.35 -3.48
N THR A 266 -2.94 11.80 -3.40
CA THR A 266 -2.51 13.15 -3.78
C THR A 266 -1.64 13.17 -5.03
N LEU A 267 -0.77 12.18 -5.24
CA LEU A 267 0.14 12.17 -6.39
C LEU A 267 -0.65 12.06 -7.69
N SER A 268 -1.78 11.34 -7.68
CA SER A 268 -2.70 11.24 -8.81
C SER A 268 -3.41 12.55 -9.18
N GLU A 269 -3.42 13.55 -8.29
CA GLU A 269 -3.97 14.89 -8.52
C GLU A 269 -2.91 15.86 -9.09
N LEU A 270 -1.63 15.53 -9.00
CA LEU A 270 -0.55 16.30 -9.63
C LEU A 270 -0.48 15.98 -11.13
N PRO A 271 -0.52 16.99 -12.02
CA PRO A 271 -0.76 16.76 -13.43
C PRO A 271 0.41 16.07 -14.13
N THR A 272 1.64 16.54 -13.94
CA THR A 272 2.81 16.04 -14.66
C THR A 272 3.70 15.12 -13.82
N VAL A 273 4.52 14.29 -14.48
CA VAL A 273 5.55 13.49 -13.78
C VAL A 273 6.53 14.39 -13.03
N LYS A 274 6.87 15.53 -13.62
CA LYS A 274 7.76 16.52 -13.02
C LYS A 274 7.18 17.09 -11.72
N ASP A 275 5.91 17.49 -11.71
CA ASP A 275 5.27 18.03 -10.49
C ASP A 275 5.22 16.97 -9.37
N ARG A 276 4.92 15.72 -9.74
CA ARG A 276 4.97 14.59 -8.80
C ARG A 276 6.37 14.41 -8.21
N GLU A 277 7.39 14.43 -9.05
CA GLU A 277 8.79 14.28 -8.62
C GLU A 277 9.25 15.44 -7.71
N GLU A 278 8.94 16.69 -8.07
CA GLU A 278 9.28 17.86 -7.25
C GLU A 278 8.57 17.85 -5.89
N ALA A 279 7.29 17.43 -5.87
CA ALA A 279 6.55 17.23 -4.63
C ALA A 279 7.19 16.12 -3.79
N LEU A 280 7.55 14.98 -4.38
CA LEU A 280 8.16 13.84 -3.68
C LEU A 280 9.48 14.23 -2.99
N PHE A 281 10.39 14.89 -3.70
CA PHE A 281 11.65 15.35 -3.07
C PHE A 281 11.40 16.41 -2.00
N THR A 282 10.42 17.29 -2.20
CA THR A 282 10.04 18.26 -1.17
C THR A 282 9.53 17.57 0.09
N LEU A 283 8.66 16.56 -0.04
CA LEU A 283 8.15 15.77 1.08
C LEU A 283 9.26 14.96 1.76
N TRP A 284 10.18 14.38 0.99
CA TRP A 284 11.32 13.66 1.53
C TRP A 284 12.25 14.55 2.36
N ARG A 285 12.53 15.77 1.89
CA ARG A 285 13.28 16.78 2.68
C ARG A 285 12.60 17.14 4.00
N LYS A 286 11.26 17.12 4.02
CA LYS A 286 10.43 17.34 5.21
C LYS A 286 10.33 16.12 6.13
N THR A 287 10.89 14.97 5.77
CA THR A 287 10.74 13.72 6.51
C THR A 287 11.93 13.46 7.44
N SER A 288 11.67 13.40 8.74
CA SER A 288 12.63 13.02 9.78
C SER A 288 12.65 11.50 10.04
N SER A 289 11.51 10.82 9.99
CA SER A 289 11.44 9.36 10.21
C SER A 289 10.75 8.63 9.07
N TYR A 290 9.44 8.85 8.84
CA TYR A 290 8.65 8.10 7.87
C TYR A 290 7.97 8.98 6.82
N LEU A 291 8.09 8.59 5.55
CA LEU A 291 7.29 9.11 4.44
C LEU A 291 6.31 8.03 3.98
N VAL A 292 5.02 8.32 4.06
CA VAL A 292 3.93 7.41 3.67
C VAL A 292 3.21 7.96 2.45
N LEU A 293 3.18 7.16 1.39
CA LEU A 293 2.46 7.46 0.15
C LEU A 293 1.34 6.44 -0.04
N VAL A 294 0.13 6.89 -0.31
CA VAL A 294 -1.03 6.03 -0.56
C VAL A 294 -1.70 6.46 -1.85
N GLU A 295 -2.06 5.50 -2.71
CA GLU A 295 -2.80 5.76 -3.95
C GLU A 295 -3.89 4.71 -4.15
N ASN A 296 -4.82 5.00 -5.06
CA ASN A 296 -5.84 4.01 -5.46
C ASN A 296 -5.17 2.71 -5.90
N GLY A 297 -5.74 1.56 -5.54
CA GLY A 297 -5.20 0.24 -5.86
C GLY A 297 -5.30 -0.15 -7.34
N THR A 298 -5.17 0.80 -8.25
CA THR A 298 -5.22 0.62 -9.71
C THR A 298 -3.82 0.37 -10.28
N LYS A 299 -3.74 0.01 -11.56
CA LYS A 299 -2.45 -0.12 -12.28
C LYS A 299 -1.67 1.20 -12.27
N ASP A 300 -2.33 2.32 -12.54
CA ASP A 300 -1.72 3.64 -12.52
C ASP A 300 -1.27 4.05 -11.11
N GLY A 301 -2.11 3.84 -10.08
CA GLY A 301 -1.75 4.15 -8.69
C GLY A 301 -0.51 3.38 -8.23
N HIS A 302 -0.47 2.07 -8.49
CA HIS A 302 0.71 1.24 -8.22
C HIS A 302 1.94 1.74 -9.00
N GLN A 303 1.80 2.06 -10.28
CA GLN A 303 2.93 2.53 -11.09
C GLN A 303 3.48 3.88 -10.59
N MET A 304 2.62 4.82 -10.21
CA MET A 304 3.02 6.11 -9.62
C MET A 304 3.85 5.91 -8.35
N LEU A 305 3.44 4.99 -7.48
CA LEU A 305 4.20 4.69 -6.26
C LEU A 305 5.55 4.01 -6.55
N MET A 306 5.64 3.18 -7.59
CA MET A 306 6.91 2.57 -7.98
C MET A 306 7.85 3.57 -8.65
N GLU A 307 7.34 4.53 -9.41
CA GLU A 307 8.09 5.68 -9.93
C GLU A 307 8.62 6.54 -8.77
N ALA A 308 7.79 6.79 -7.75
CA ALA A 308 8.20 7.50 -6.53
C ALA A 308 9.30 6.75 -5.76
N ARG A 309 9.14 5.43 -5.60
CA ARG A 309 10.13 4.55 -4.97
C ARG A 309 11.46 4.60 -5.69
N GLU A 310 11.45 4.46 -7.02
CA GLU A 310 12.65 4.51 -7.84
C GLU A 310 13.36 5.87 -7.73
N ALA A 311 12.59 6.97 -7.80
CA ALA A 311 13.13 8.32 -7.67
C ALA A 311 13.85 8.52 -6.33
N LEU A 312 13.21 8.17 -5.21
CA LEU A 312 13.78 8.40 -3.88
C LEU A 312 14.92 7.44 -3.51
N LEU A 313 14.94 6.22 -4.06
CA LEU A 313 16.00 5.25 -3.79
C LEU A 313 17.26 5.46 -4.65
N LYS A 314 17.10 5.89 -5.91
CA LYS A 314 18.22 5.91 -6.87
C LYS A 314 18.69 7.30 -7.29
N LYS A 315 17.81 8.31 -7.29
CA LYS A 315 18.20 9.65 -7.71
C LYS A 315 18.84 10.39 -6.54
N GLN A 316 19.92 11.09 -6.82
CA GLN A 316 20.55 11.97 -5.85
C GLN A 316 19.85 13.33 -5.88
N GLU A 317 19.49 13.85 -4.71
CA GLU A 317 19.03 15.23 -4.59
C GLU A 317 20.19 16.19 -4.78
N LYS A 318 19.93 17.30 -5.49
CA LYS A 318 20.89 18.40 -5.62
C LYS A 318 21.17 19.10 -4.29
N THR A 319 20.21 19.05 -3.36
CA THR A 319 20.29 19.72 -2.06
C THR A 319 19.94 18.72 -0.98
N VAL A 320 20.94 18.35 -0.18
CA VAL A 320 20.81 17.36 0.90
C VAL A 320 20.87 18.09 2.23
N HIS A 321 19.75 18.14 2.96
CA HIS A 321 19.70 18.69 4.32
C HIS A 321 19.87 17.62 5.39
N ASP A 322 19.35 16.41 5.11
CA ASP A 322 19.53 15.22 5.94
C ASP A 322 20.20 14.14 5.08
N PRO A 323 21.42 13.72 5.42
CA PRO A 323 22.22 12.79 4.62
C PRO A 323 21.75 11.33 4.73
N ARG A 324 20.86 11.00 5.67
CA ARG A 324 20.39 9.61 5.84
C ARG A 324 19.64 9.15 4.59
N PRO A 325 19.99 8.00 4.00
CA PRO A 325 19.38 7.54 2.76
C PRO A 325 17.91 7.15 2.99
N SER A 326 17.16 7.06 1.88
CA SER A 326 15.82 6.49 1.91
C SER A 326 15.91 4.97 1.86
N SER A 327 15.07 4.31 2.66
CA SER A 327 14.96 2.85 2.69
C SER A 327 13.51 2.42 2.68
N VAL A 328 13.23 1.26 2.08
CA VAL A 328 11.87 0.75 1.96
C VAL A 328 11.47 0.04 3.23
N PHE A 329 10.54 0.64 3.98
CA PHE A 329 9.95 0.00 5.15
C PHE A 329 8.83 -0.98 4.75
N ALA A 330 7.96 -0.58 3.82
CA ALA A 330 6.83 -1.38 3.35
C ALA A 330 6.30 -0.86 1.99
N PRO A 331 5.52 -1.63 1.23
CA PRO A 331 5.16 -3.03 1.42
C PRO A 331 6.23 -4.01 0.91
N CYS A 332 7.10 -3.58 -0.02
CA CYS A 332 8.12 -4.44 -0.61
C CYS A 332 9.15 -4.85 0.45
N PRO A 333 9.45 -6.15 0.61
CA PRO A 333 10.50 -6.61 1.53
C PRO A 333 11.91 -6.51 0.93
N HIS A 334 12.09 -5.70 -0.11
CA HIS A 334 13.32 -5.60 -0.90
C HIS A 334 13.48 -4.20 -1.50
N ALA A 335 14.71 -3.87 -1.95
CA ALA A 335 15.05 -2.61 -2.63
C ALA A 335 15.09 -2.71 -4.17
N MET A 336 15.06 -3.91 -4.74
CA MET A 336 15.06 -4.15 -6.21
C MET A 336 13.81 -3.63 -6.92
N THR A 337 13.85 -3.54 -8.26
CA THR A 337 12.67 -3.23 -9.09
C THR A 337 11.50 -4.15 -8.75
N CYS A 338 10.28 -3.60 -8.64
CA CYS A 338 9.11 -4.38 -8.28
C CYS A 338 8.81 -5.46 -9.35
N PRO A 339 8.82 -6.77 -9.00
CA PRO A 339 8.64 -7.84 -9.98
C PRO A 339 7.24 -7.88 -10.60
N LYS A 340 6.26 -7.22 -9.96
CA LYS A 340 4.90 -7.03 -10.51
C LYS A 340 4.85 -6.10 -11.73
N LEU A 341 5.86 -5.25 -11.91
CA LEU A 341 6.01 -4.41 -13.10
C LEU A 341 6.89 -5.05 -14.18
N ALA A 342 7.70 -6.04 -13.82
CA ALA A 342 8.60 -6.74 -14.74
C ALA A 342 7.93 -7.91 -15.48
N ARG A 343 6.86 -8.51 -14.90
CA ARG A 343 6.14 -9.64 -15.49
C ARG A 343 4.87 -9.21 -16.22
N GLU A 344 4.61 -9.79 -17.39
CA GLU A 344 3.33 -9.66 -18.08
C GLU A 344 2.36 -10.81 -17.69
N PRO A 345 1.04 -10.56 -17.57
CA PRO A 345 0.41 -9.24 -17.64
C PRO A 345 0.73 -8.39 -16.39
N LYS A 346 1.02 -7.10 -16.59
CA LYS A 346 1.22 -6.16 -15.46
C LYS A 346 -0.01 -6.12 -14.56
N THR A 347 0.19 -6.53 -13.30
CA THR A 347 -0.84 -6.51 -12.24
C THR A 347 -0.43 -5.55 -11.13
N PRO A 348 -1.36 -4.75 -10.58
CA PRO A 348 -1.01 -3.84 -9.48
C PRO A 348 -0.63 -4.63 -8.23
N CYS A 349 0.38 -4.17 -7.50
CA CYS A 349 0.58 -4.57 -6.11
C CYS A 349 -0.33 -3.69 -5.24
N ASN A 350 -1.50 -4.22 -4.87
CA ASN A 350 -2.50 -3.54 -4.05
C ASN A 350 -2.93 -4.42 -2.87
N PHE A 351 -3.65 -3.80 -1.95
CA PHE A 351 -4.15 -4.38 -0.71
C PHE A 351 -5.58 -3.91 -0.45
N GLN A 352 -6.22 -4.55 0.52
CA GLN A 352 -7.63 -4.36 0.80
C GLN A 352 -7.87 -4.07 2.28
N GLN A 353 -8.80 -3.17 2.58
CA GLN A 353 -9.29 -2.96 3.93
C GLN A 353 -10.82 -2.86 3.91
N GLN A 354 -11.48 -3.68 4.73
CA GLN A 354 -12.93 -3.58 4.91
C GLN A 354 -13.28 -2.41 5.83
N TYR A 355 -14.38 -1.74 5.55
CA TYR A 355 -14.89 -0.61 6.33
C TYR A 355 -16.41 -0.49 6.24
N HIS A 356 -17.02 0.17 7.22
CA HIS A 356 -18.42 0.59 7.16
C HIS A 356 -18.48 1.98 6.52
N PRO A 357 -19.20 2.15 5.40
CA PRO A 357 -19.33 3.45 4.75
C PRO A 357 -20.17 4.41 5.60
N LEU A 358 -20.20 5.69 5.20
CA LEU A 358 -21.18 6.63 5.75
C LEU A 358 -22.60 6.09 5.47
N PRO A 359 -23.54 6.23 6.42
CA PRO A 359 -24.91 5.71 6.27
C PRO A 359 -25.70 6.60 5.32
N LEU A 360 -25.54 6.34 4.03
CA LEU A 360 -26.28 6.97 2.93
C LEU A 360 -27.16 5.94 2.25
N ALA A 361 -28.28 6.37 1.68
CA ALA A 361 -29.21 5.50 0.99
C ALA A 361 -28.49 4.69 -0.12
N GLY A 362 -28.69 3.37 -0.15
CA GLY A 362 -28.08 2.46 -1.13
C GLY A 362 -26.67 1.99 -0.80
N HIS A 363 -26.05 2.46 0.30
CA HIS A 363 -24.79 1.89 0.77
C HIS A 363 -25.01 0.51 1.44
N LYS A 364 -24.11 -0.42 1.14
CA LYS A 364 -24.02 -1.72 1.84
C LYS A 364 -23.50 -1.52 3.27
N ASP A 365 -23.80 -2.46 4.16
CA ASP A 365 -23.31 -2.46 5.55
C ASP A 365 -21.78 -2.46 5.64
N SER A 366 -21.11 -3.06 4.66
CA SER A 366 -19.65 -3.12 4.57
C SER A 366 -19.20 -2.95 3.12
N GLN A 367 -18.07 -2.25 2.95
CA GLN A 367 -17.37 -2.04 1.70
C GLN A 367 -15.89 -2.36 1.85
N THR A 368 -15.20 -2.51 0.73
CA THR A 368 -13.75 -2.78 0.70
C THR A 368 -13.05 -1.67 -0.04
N GLU A 369 -12.10 -1.02 0.63
CA GLU A 369 -11.20 -0.07 -0.01
C GLU A 369 -10.00 -0.83 -0.56
N ASN A 370 -9.73 -0.65 -1.86
CA ASN A 370 -8.54 -1.16 -2.50
C ASN A 370 -7.51 -0.03 -2.61
N PHE A 371 -6.27 -0.27 -2.22
CA PHE A 371 -5.23 0.76 -2.24
C PHE A 371 -3.86 0.16 -2.51
N SER A 372 -2.97 0.96 -3.06
CA SER A 372 -1.54 0.69 -3.11
C SER A 372 -0.85 1.70 -2.19
N TYR A 373 0.26 1.31 -1.59
CA TYR A 373 0.99 2.20 -0.69
C TYR A 373 2.50 1.96 -0.76
N LEU A 374 3.26 2.94 -0.28
CA LEU A 374 4.70 2.89 -0.09
C LEU A 374 5.02 3.59 1.24
N ILE A 375 5.81 2.95 2.08
CA ILE A 375 6.38 3.54 3.29
C ILE A 375 7.88 3.52 3.13
N LEU A 376 8.47 4.70 3.11
CA LEU A 376 9.92 4.92 3.15
C LEU A 376 10.29 5.41 4.54
N CYS A 377 11.47 5.02 5.01
CA CYS A 377 12.02 5.53 6.26
C CYS A 377 13.41 6.10 6.03
N ARG A 378 13.80 7.06 6.88
CA ARG A 378 15.19 7.47 7.02
C ARG A 378 15.92 6.32 7.71
N GLU A 379 16.89 5.74 7.01
CA GLU A 379 17.71 4.70 7.59
C GLU A 379 18.83 5.37 8.38
N ASP A 380 18.80 5.20 9.70
CA ASP A 380 19.97 5.49 10.50
C ASP A 380 21.07 4.48 10.11
N PRO A 381 22.36 4.84 10.19
CA PRO A 381 23.43 3.88 9.99
C PRO A 381 23.36 2.85 11.12
N VAL A 382 22.72 1.70 10.88
CA VAL A 382 22.63 0.62 11.87
C VAL A 382 23.51 -0.54 11.43
N GLU A 383 24.28 -1.08 12.37
CA GLU A 383 25.02 -2.32 12.24
C GLU A 383 24.09 -3.46 11.78
N GLU A 384 24.53 -4.23 10.78
CA GLU A 384 23.80 -5.40 10.29
C GLU A 384 23.42 -6.31 11.46
N LYS A 385 22.13 -6.39 11.79
CA LYS A 385 21.63 -7.36 12.75
C LYS A 385 21.68 -8.74 12.11
N SER A 386 22.84 -9.38 12.18
CA SER A 386 23.03 -10.78 11.77
C SER A 386 22.02 -11.65 12.53
N GLY A 387 21.19 -12.41 11.78
CA GLY A 387 20.23 -13.37 12.35
C GLY A 387 18.76 -13.01 12.20
N ALA A 388 18.39 -11.80 11.77
CA ALA A 388 16.98 -11.42 11.66
C ALA A 388 16.17 -12.32 10.71
N VAL A 389 15.04 -12.87 11.20
CA VAL A 389 14.09 -13.64 10.38
C VAL A 389 13.68 -12.82 9.16
N MET A 390 13.89 -13.38 7.97
CA MET A 390 13.48 -12.78 6.71
C MET A 390 11.98 -13.02 6.47
N TRP A 391 11.28 -11.99 5.98
CA TRP A 391 9.83 -12.03 5.80
C TRP A 391 9.42 -11.78 4.34
N SER A 392 8.50 -12.58 3.83
CA SER A 392 7.86 -12.38 2.53
C SER A 392 6.48 -11.77 2.70
N ARG A 393 6.11 -10.87 1.78
CA ARG A 393 4.77 -10.24 1.77
C ARG A 393 3.78 -11.07 0.99
N LEU A 394 2.63 -11.36 1.58
CA LEU A 394 1.47 -11.89 0.86
C LEU A 394 0.91 -10.81 -0.09
N ILE A 395 0.92 -11.12 -1.38
CA ILE A 395 0.51 -10.22 -2.48
C ILE A 395 -0.80 -10.68 -3.16
N GLY A 396 -1.57 -11.52 -2.48
CA GLY A 396 -2.88 -11.96 -2.91
C GLY A 396 -3.64 -12.68 -1.80
N PRO A 397 -4.92 -13.02 -2.04
CA PRO A 397 -5.74 -13.78 -1.08
C PRO A 397 -5.10 -15.11 -0.69
N VAL A 398 -5.16 -15.43 0.60
CA VAL A 398 -4.67 -16.69 1.16
C VAL A 398 -5.71 -17.79 0.94
N LEU A 399 -5.38 -18.80 0.14
CA LEU A 399 -6.33 -19.89 -0.16
C LEU A 399 -6.13 -21.06 0.80
N ARG A 400 -7.05 -21.17 1.75
CA ARG A 400 -7.02 -22.20 2.81
C ARG A 400 -7.68 -23.49 2.33
N ARG A 401 -6.92 -24.58 2.31
CA ARG A 401 -7.43 -25.95 2.06
C ARG A 401 -7.31 -26.80 3.32
N SER A 402 -7.84 -28.02 3.30
CA SER A 402 -7.85 -28.90 4.47
C SER A 402 -6.44 -29.16 5.03
N ARG A 403 -5.46 -29.48 4.17
CA ARG A 403 -4.09 -29.88 4.60
C ARG A 403 -2.97 -28.99 4.09
N HIS A 404 -3.28 -27.93 3.36
CA HIS A 404 -2.31 -26.99 2.82
C HIS A 404 -2.91 -25.59 2.67
N VAL A 405 -2.05 -24.59 2.52
CA VAL A 405 -2.43 -23.19 2.28
C VAL A 405 -1.64 -22.67 1.09
N HIS A 406 -2.31 -22.10 0.09
CA HIS A 406 -1.62 -21.44 -1.02
C HIS A 406 -1.36 -19.97 -0.68
N CYS A 407 -0.09 -19.59 -0.74
CA CYS A 407 0.38 -18.24 -0.48
C CYS A 407 1.10 -17.73 -1.73
N ARG A 408 0.62 -16.63 -2.32
CA ARG A 408 1.36 -15.88 -3.34
C ARG A 408 2.11 -14.76 -2.64
N MET A 409 3.43 -14.75 -2.79
CA MET A 409 4.28 -13.86 -2.01
C MET A 409 5.33 -13.15 -2.86
N CYS A 410 5.68 -11.95 -2.43
CA CYS A 410 6.86 -11.23 -2.87
C CYS A 410 7.94 -11.43 -1.82
N CYS A 411 9.08 -11.96 -2.24
CA CYS A 411 10.17 -12.38 -1.36
C CYS A 411 11.27 -11.30 -1.27
N PRO A 412 12.12 -11.34 -0.24
CA PRO A 412 13.23 -10.41 -0.07
C PRO A 412 14.27 -10.43 -1.21
N ASP A 413 14.36 -11.56 -1.92
CA ASP A 413 15.17 -11.74 -3.14
C ASP A 413 14.57 -11.06 -4.39
N GLY A 414 13.43 -10.38 -4.26
CA GLY A 414 12.77 -9.70 -5.37
C GLY A 414 11.96 -10.62 -6.28
N GLU A 415 11.78 -11.89 -5.90
CA GLU A 415 11.00 -12.84 -6.68
C GLU A 415 9.54 -12.93 -6.23
N LEU A 416 8.68 -13.29 -7.18
CA LEU A 416 7.30 -13.69 -6.89
C LEU A 416 7.20 -15.21 -6.83
N LYS A 417 6.89 -15.73 -5.64
CA LYS A 417 6.76 -17.17 -5.37
C LYS A 417 5.32 -17.54 -5.07
N HIS A 418 4.91 -18.72 -5.55
CA HIS A 418 3.66 -19.36 -5.13
C HIS A 418 4.01 -20.56 -4.26
N MET A 419 3.89 -20.40 -2.94
CA MET A 419 4.20 -21.47 -1.99
C MET A 419 2.93 -22.21 -1.57
N VAL A 420 3.05 -23.53 -1.46
CA VAL A 420 2.01 -24.42 -0.88
C VAL A 420 2.47 -24.84 0.51
N VAL A 421 2.08 -24.04 1.51
CA VAL A 421 2.49 -24.21 2.90
C VAL A 421 1.78 -25.43 3.51
N THR A 422 2.56 -26.35 4.06
CA THR A 422 2.07 -27.56 4.76
C THR A 422 2.80 -27.71 6.10
N ALA A 423 2.12 -28.29 7.09
CA ALA A 423 2.72 -28.53 8.41
C ALA A 423 3.95 -29.46 8.36
N ARG A 424 3.99 -30.39 7.39
CA ARG A 424 5.09 -31.35 7.21
C ARG A 424 6.34 -30.69 6.61
N LYS A 425 6.18 -29.95 5.51
CA LYS A 425 7.34 -29.36 4.80
C LYS A 425 7.85 -28.07 5.44
N HIS A 426 6.97 -27.30 6.09
CA HIS A 426 7.29 -25.92 6.49
C HIS A 426 7.15 -25.66 7.99
N SER A 427 7.06 -26.71 8.82
CA SER A 427 6.68 -26.67 10.26
C SER A 427 5.19 -26.40 10.53
N ARG A 428 4.75 -26.83 11.73
CA ARG A 428 3.39 -26.59 12.23
C ARG A 428 3.13 -25.10 12.47
N ASP A 429 4.14 -24.33 12.88
CA ASP A 429 4.00 -22.94 13.26
C ASP A 429 3.78 -22.05 12.04
N VAL A 430 4.62 -22.19 11.00
CA VAL A 430 4.42 -21.46 9.73
C VAL A 430 3.09 -21.84 9.09
N TYR A 431 2.73 -23.13 9.08
CA TYR A 431 1.43 -23.58 8.57
C TYR A 431 0.26 -22.93 9.31
N ARG A 432 0.29 -22.90 10.65
CA ARG A 432 -0.75 -22.26 11.45
C ARG A 432 -0.78 -20.75 11.27
N CYS A 433 0.37 -20.08 11.16
CA CYS A 433 0.43 -18.66 10.85
C CYS A 433 -0.19 -18.38 9.49
N ALA A 434 0.22 -19.09 8.43
CA ALA A 434 -0.33 -18.92 7.10
C ALA A 434 -1.85 -19.12 7.05
N ARG A 435 -2.41 -20.04 7.85
CA ARG A 435 -3.86 -20.19 7.98
C ARG A 435 -4.56 -19.00 8.63
N ASN A 436 -3.88 -18.25 9.48
CA ASN A 436 -4.42 -17.08 10.18
C ASN A 436 -4.06 -15.74 9.51
N SER A 437 -3.20 -15.76 8.49
CA SER A 437 -2.83 -14.56 7.70
C SER A 437 -3.84 -14.25 6.61
N GLU A 438 -3.89 -12.99 6.21
CA GLU A 438 -4.69 -12.46 5.11
C GLU A 438 -3.80 -11.76 4.06
N TRP A 439 -4.40 -11.31 2.95
CA TRP A 439 -3.69 -10.55 1.92
C TRP A 439 -3.01 -9.32 2.54
N GLY A 440 -1.69 -9.21 2.35
CA GLY A 440 -0.89 -8.10 2.83
C GLY A 440 -0.13 -8.40 4.11
N ASP A 441 -0.40 -9.51 4.81
CA ASP A 441 0.42 -9.91 5.96
C ASP A 441 1.78 -10.46 5.52
N LEU A 442 2.69 -10.60 6.49
CA LEU A 442 4.02 -11.17 6.31
C LEU A 442 4.05 -12.62 6.79
N LEU A 443 4.77 -13.47 6.06
CA LEU A 443 5.14 -14.82 6.50
C LEU A 443 6.66 -14.96 6.49
N PRO A 444 7.24 -15.72 7.44
CA PRO A 444 8.68 -15.95 7.45
C PRO A 444 9.07 -16.76 6.21
N VAL A 445 10.23 -16.44 5.63
CA VAL A 445 10.84 -17.24 4.57
C VAL A 445 11.26 -18.57 5.18
N VAL A 446 10.79 -19.67 4.59
CA VAL A 446 11.22 -21.02 4.94
C VAL A 446 12.14 -21.50 3.83
N GLN A 447 13.40 -21.76 4.15
CA GLN A 447 14.34 -22.37 3.20
C GLN A 447 13.94 -23.84 3.01
N ASN A 448 13.67 -24.25 1.77
CA ASN A 448 13.43 -25.65 1.45
C ASN A 448 14.79 -26.37 1.39
N LEU A 449 15.07 -27.23 2.37
CA LEU A 449 16.30 -28.06 2.40
C LEU A 449 16.29 -29.21 1.36
N GLU A 450 15.33 -29.26 0.43
CA GLU A 450 15.12 -30.40 -0.48
C GLU A 450 15.35 -30.10 -1.97
N GLU A 451 15.69 -28.86 -2.37
CA GLU A 451 15.88 -28.50 -3.79
C GLU A 451 17.37 -28.40 -4.23
N ASP A 452 18.33 -28.49 -3.30
CA ASP A 452 19.78 -28.39 -3.63
C ASP A 452 20.51 -29.75 -3.77
N GLU A 453 19.85 -30.90 -3.61
CA GLU A 453 20.47 -32.23 -3.82
C GLU A 453 20.28 -32.79 -5.24
N GLY A 454 20.08 -31.92 -6.24
CA GLY A 454 19.53 -32.32 -7.53
C GLY A 454 20.21 -31.76 -8.79
N GLU A 455 21.52 -31.56 -8.82
CA GLU A 455 22.32 -31.63 -10.06
C GLU A 455 23.83 -31.52 -9.73
N ALA A 456 24.38 -32.58 -9.15
CA ALA A 456 25.80 -32.86 -9.25
C ALA A 456 25.96 -34.34 -9.59
N SER A 457 26.29 -34.61 -10.84
CA SER A 457 26.73 -35.92 -11.33
C SER A 457 27.62 -35.69 -12.56
N PRO A 458 28.62 -36.56 -12.75
CA PRO A 458 30.04 -36.18 -12.84
C PRO A 458 30.50 -35.55 -14.14
#